data_AF-A0A915NYU1-F1
#
_entry.id   AF-A0A915NYU1-F1
#
_cell.length_a   1.000
_cell.length_b   1.000
_cell.length_c   1.000
_cell.angle_alpha   90.00
_cell.angle_beta   90.00
_cell.angle_gamma   90.00
#
_symmetry.space_group_name_H-M   'P 1'
#
loop_
_entity.id
_entity.type
_entity.pdbx_description
1 polymer ?
#
loop_
_entity_poly.entity_id
_entity_poly.type
_entity_poly.pdbx_seq_one_letter_code
_entity_poly.pdbx_strand_id
1 'polypeptide(L)'
;MSENGIFVPVAPIESTPQNKVTIVGVGQVGMACAYSILQQNIATEICLTDVLADKLQGEMMDLQHGLAFTHNTCIVNASTDYAKTAGSKICVITAGCRQREGESRLSLIERNVVIFKGIVPQLVRHSPNTVFLVVSNPVDILTYVTWKLSGLPKERVFGSGTNLDSARFRFLLSERLNISPCNCHAFIIGEHGDSSVAVWSGVNVAGVNLSAQDLTTGTSNSNAKNDDRKLEEEIHKKVVQSAYEIIRLKGYTSWAIGLSVASIVQGVMRNSRNVFALTVNIKGIHGFEDDIFLSLPTVLGSNGVNFIVRQNLTPKELEQLRGSATQLLEIQKTLKL
;
A
#
# COMPACT_ATOMS: atom_id res chain seq x y z
N MET A 1 26.01 -43.52 0.31
CA MET A 1 25.90 -42.09 0.66
C MET A 1 27.31 -41.53 0.56
N SER A 2 27.55 -40.58 -0.34
CA SER A 2 28.91 -40.13 -0.67
C SER A 2 29.55 -39.40 0.51
N GLU A 3 30.61 -39.98 1.07
CA GLU A 3 31.40 -39.46 2.21
C GLU A 3 32.27 -38.22 1.87
N ASN A 4 32.16 -37.65 0.67
CA ASN A 4 33.04 -36.58 0.19
C ASN A 4 32.42 -35.17 0.25
N GLY A 5 31.71 -34.84 1.33
CA GLY A 5 31.16 -33.50 1.57
C GLY A 5 31.77 -32.85 2.81
N ILE A 6 31.97 -31.53 2.79
CA ILE A 6 32.40 -30.77 3.98
C ILE A 6 31.38 -30.81 5.14
N PHE A 7 30.16 -31.31 4.89
CA PHE A 7 29.09 -31.45 5.86
C PHE A 7 28.62 -32.90 5.96
N VAL A 8 28.49 -33.41 7.18
CA VAL A 8 27.86 -34.70 7.49
C VAL A 8 26.39 -34.44 7.86
N PRO A 9 25.41 -34.94 7.11
CA PRO A 9 24.00 -34.69 7.41
C PRO A 9 23.58 -35.45 8.68
N VAL A 10 23.13 -34.72 9.70
CA VAL A 10 22.63 -35.31 10.97
C VAL A 10 21.10 -35.35 11.01
N ALA A 11 20.43 -34.47 10.27
CA ALA A 11 18.97 -34.38 10.17
C ALA A 11 18.56 -33.81 8.82
N PRO A 12 17.32 -34.08 8.33
CA PRO A 12 16.79 -33.42 7.15
C PRO A 12 16.61 -31.92 7.39
N ILE A 13 16.87 -31.11 6.36
CA ILE A 13 16.63 -29.66 6.40
C ILE A 13 15.12 -29.43 6.23
N GLU A 14 14.49 -28.72 7.16
CA GLU A 14 13.09 -28.30 7.02
C GLU A 14 12.96 -27.27 5.90
N SER A 15 12.04 -27.53 4.96
CA SER A 15 11.90 -26.74 3.74
C SER A 15 10.73 -25.74 3.76
N THR A 16 10.08 -25.53 4.90
CA THR A 16 8.85 -24.72 4.98
C THR A 16 9.11 -23.31 5.51
N PRO A 17 9.27 -22.31 4.64
CA PRO A 17 9.25 -20.92 5.06
C PRO A 17 7.84 -20.57 5.54
N GLN A 18 7.71 -20.29 6.83
CA GLN A 18 6.43 -19.89 7.41
C GLN A 18 5.98 -18.49 6.99
N ASN A 19 6.84 -17.68 6.35
CA ASN A 19 6.58 -16.27 6.03
C ASN A 19 6.89 -15.94 4.56
N LYS A 20 6.18 -16.61 3.65
CA LYS A 20 6.29 -16.37 2.21
C LYS A 20 5.48 -15.16 1.75
N VAL A 21 6.11 -14.27 0.99
CA VAL A 21 5.48 -13.15 0.28
C VAL A 21 5.48 -13.43 -1.22
N THR A 22 4.34 -13.27 -1.89
CA THR A 22 4.31 -13.18 -3.36
C THR A 22 4.16 -11.73 -3.79
N ILE A 23 4.97 -11.29 -4.77
CA ILE A 23 4.85 -9.99 -5.42
C ILE A 23 4.52 -10.22 -6.89
N VAL A 24 3.37 -9.70 -7.32
CA VAL A 24 2.93 -9.79 -8.71
C VAL A 24 3.22 -8.49 -9.43
N GLY A 25 4.00 -8.58 -10.51
CA GLY A 25 4.59 -7.48 -11.24
C GLY A 25 6.02 -7.19 -10.78
N VAL A 26 7.00 -7.30 -11.68
CA VAL A 26 8.40 -6.89 -11.47
C VAL A 26 8.69 -5.55 -12.15
N GLY A 27 7.72 -4.63 -12.12
CA GLY A 27 7.92 -3.23 -12.47
C GLY A 27 8.68 -2.46 -11.38
N GLN A 28 8.89 -1.16 -11.58
CA GLN A 28 9.62 -0.32 -10.61
C GLN A 28 9.02 -0.33 -9.20
N VAL A 29 7.70 -0.42 -9.09
CA VAL A 29 7.02 -0.53 -7.79
C VAL A 29 7.24 -1.91 -7.18
N GLY A 30 7.03 -2.98 -7.95
CA GLY A 30 7.23 -4.37 -7.50
C GLY A 30 8.64 -4.62 -6.99
N MET A 31 9.66 -4.17 -7.74
CA MET A 31 11.06 -4.32 -7.33
C MET A 31 11.41 -3.45 -6.12
N ALA A 32 10.88 -2.23 -6.00
CA ALA A 32 11.06 -1.44 -4.79
C ALA A 32 10.41 -2.11 -3.55
N CYS A 33 9.27 -2.79 -3.73
CA CYS A 33 8.64 -3.59 -2.67
C CYS A 33 9.51 -4.80 -2.32
N ALA A 34 9.94 -5.58 -3.31
CA ALA A 34 10.76 -6.77 -3.13
C ALA A 34 12.06 -6.45 -2.39
N TYR A 35 12.78 -5.43 -2.86
CA TYR A 35 14.02 -4.98 -2.24
C TYR A 35 13.81 -4.47 -0.82
N SER A 36 12.76 -3.68 -0.56
CA SER A 36 12.45 -3.18 0.79
C SER A 36 12.11 -4.30 1.76
N ILE A 37 11.35 -5.32 1.31
CA ILE A 37 10.98 -6.50 2.10
C ILE A 37 12.21 -7.36 2.41
N LEU A 38 13.08 -7.56 1.41
CA LEU A 38 14.32 -8.31 1.54
C LEU A 38 15.27 -7.61 2.52
N GLN A 39 15.58 -6.33 2.30
CA GLN A 39 16.55 -5.57 3.08
C GLN A 39 16.14 -5.39 4.55
N GLN A 40 14.84 -5.30 4.82
CA GLN A 40 14.30 -5.18 6.18
C GLN A 40 14.06 -6.54 6.85
N ASN A 41 14.46 -7.65 6.21
CA ASN A 41 14.34 -9.01 6.70
C ASN A 41 12.90 -9.37 7.12
N ILE A 42 11.91 -8.99 6.30
CA ILE A 42 10.49 -9.16 6.62
C ILE A 42 9.99 -10.58 6.30
N ALA A 43 10.51 -11.18 5.22
CA ALA A 43 10.08 -12.46 4.70
C ALA A 43 11.23 -13.48 4.71
N THR A 44 10.87 -14.77 4.81
CA THR A 44 11.82 -15.90 4.65
C THR A 44 11.80 -16.48 3.25
N GLU A 45 10.74 -16.20 2.47
CA GLU A 45 10.66 -16.49 1.05
C GLU A 45 9.97 -15.34 0.33
N ILE A 46 10.54 -14.89 -0.79
CA ILE A 46 9.94 -13.94 -1.72
C ILE A 46 9.75 -14.67 -3.06
N CYS A 47 8.51 -14.70 -3.53
CA CYS A 47 8.15 -15.23 -4.84
C CYS A 47 7.73 -14.08 -5.76
N LEU A 48 8.47 -13.88 -6.85
CA LEU A 48 8.16 -12.90 -7.89
C LEU A 48 7.36 -13.57 -9.03
N THR A 49 6.32 -12.90 -9.50
CA THR A 49 5.55 -13.36 -10.67
C THR A 49 5.30 -12.20 -11.62
N ASP A 50 5.60 -12.42 -12.90
CA ASP A 50 5.34 -11.47 -13.99
C ASP A 50 5.13 -12.27 -15.29
N VAL A 51 4.63 -11.63 -16.33
CA VAL A 51 4.47 -12.23 -17.66
C VAL A 51 5.75 -12.11 -18.50
N LEU A 52 6.64 -11.17 -18.17
CA LEU A 52 7.90 -10.93 -18.88
C LEU A 52 9.01 -11.85 -18.33
N ALA A 53 9.13 -13.06 -18.88
CA ALA A 53 10.01 -14.12 -18.39
C ALA A 53 11.49 -13.69 -18.22
N ASP A 54 12.09 -13.08 -19.24
CA ASP A 54 13.51 -12.69 -19.20
C ASP A 54 13.76 -11.62 -18.14
N LYS A 55 12.87 -10.62 -18.08
CA LYS A 55 12.95 -9.57 -17.06
C LYS A 55 12.80 -10.18 -15.66
N LEU A 56 11.81 -11.03 -15.47
CA LEU A 56 11.53 -11.72 -14.22
C LEU A 56 12.75 -12.53 -13.73
N GLN A 57 13.40 -13.26 -14.62
CA GLN A 57 14.61 -14.01 -14.31
C GLN A 57 15.79 -13.08 -13.94
N GLY A 58 15.99 -12.00 -14.71
CA GLY A 58 17.05 -11.02 -14.42
C GLY A 58 16.89 -10.37 -13.04
N GLU A 59 15.69 -9.89 -12.73
CA GLU A 59 15.37 -9.26 -11.44
C GLU A 59 15.53 -10.24 -10.26
N MET A 60 15.17 -11.52 -10.45
CA MET A 60 15.40 -12.56 -9.47
C MET A 60 16.90 -12.79 -9.22
N MET A 61 17.69 -12.94 -10.28
CA MET A 61 19.13 -13.20 -10.17
C MET A 61 19.86 -12.05 -9.48
N ASP A 62 19.48 -10.81 -9.78
CA ASP A 62 20.09 -9.63 -9.15
C ASP A 62 19.83 -9.60 -7.63
N LEU A 63 18.59 -9.86 -7.20
CA LEU A 63 18.27 -10.01 -5.78
C LEU A 63 19.00 -11.20 -5.13
N GLN A 64 19.14 -12.33 -5.85
CA GLN A 64 19.84 -13.50 -5.34
C GLN A 64 21.33 -13.23 -5.11
N HIS A 65 22.00 -12.52 -6.02
CA HIS A 65 23.39 -12.11 -5.84
C HIS A 65 23.57 -11.17 -4.64
N GLY A 66 22.54 -10.38 -4.32
CA GLY A 66 22.49 -9.53 -3.13
C GLY A 66 22.34 -10.27 -1.80
N LEU A 67 21.94 -11.55 -1.80
CA LEU A 67 21.65 -12.30 -0.56
C LEU A 67 22.86 -12.42 0.37
N ALA A 68 24.08 -12.41 -0.16
CA ALA A 68 25.31 -12.42 0.63
C ALA A 68 25.44 -11.21 1.58
N PHE A 69 24.73 -10.12 1.29
CA PHE A 69 24.73 -8.89 2.09
C PHE A 69 23.49 -8.74 2.97
N THR A 70 22.59 -9.73 2.96
CA THR A 70 21.39 -9.75 3.80
C THR A 70 21.67 -10.51 5.09
N HIS A 71 21.02 -10.09 6.18
CA HIS A 71 21.30 -10.63 7.51
C HIS A 71 20.45 -11.86 7.87
N ASN A 72 19.47 -12.23 7.03
CA ASN A 72 18.62 -13.41 7.22
C ASN A 72 18.56 -14.26 5.95
N THR A 73 18.40 -15.57 6.11
CA THR A 73 18.14 -16.49 5.00
C THR A 73 16.79 -16.17 4.38
N CYS A 74 16.80 -15.64 3.16
CA CYS A 74 15.61 -15.44 2.34
C CYS A 74 15.76 -16.19 1.03
N ILE A 75 14.76 -17.03 0.71
CA ILE A 75 14.69 -17.70 -0.58
C ILE A 75 14.01 -16.74 -1.56
N VAL A 76 14.71 -16.31 -2.60
CA VAL A 76 14.14 -15.51 -3.68
C VAL A 76 13.89 -16.42 -4.89
N ASN A 77 12.62 -16.60 -5.23
CA ASN A 77 12.16 -17.41 -6.36
C ASN A 77 11.38 -16.54 -7.33
N ALA A 78 11.38 -16.90 -8.61
CA ALA A 78 10.55 -16.24 -9.60
C ALA A 78 9.98 -17.23 -10.61
N SER A 79 8.74 -17.00 -11.04
CA SER A 79 8.10 -17.80 -12.10
C SER A 79 6.93 -17.08 -12.73
N THR A 80 6.73 -17.34 -14.02
CA THR A 80 5.52 -16.95 -14.75
C THR A 80 4.32 -17.84 -14.37
N ASP A 81 4.57 -19.03 -13.82
CA ASP A 81 3.55 -19.96 -13.33
C ASP A 81 3.17 -19.64 -11.88
N TYR A 82 1.88 -19.41 -11.67
CA TYR A 82 1.31 -19.14 -10.35
C TYR A 82 1.42 -20.30 -9.38
N ALA A 83 1.70 -21.54 -9.83
CA ALA A 83 1.95 -22.66 -8.93
C ALA A 83 3.10 -22.38 -7.94
N LYS A 84 4.10 -21.59 -8.34
CA LYS A 84 5.20 -21.18 -7.44
C LYS A 84 4.79 -20.19 -6.36
N THR A 85 3.62 -19.57 -6.47
CA THR A 85 3.05 -18.68 -5.45
C THR A 85 2.39 -19.44 -4.29
N ALA A 86 2.37 -20.78 -4.33
CA ALA A 86 1.70 -21.59 -3.33
C ALA A 86 2.25 -21.36 -1.91
N GLY A 87 1.33 -21.31 -0.94
CA GLY A 87 1.64 -21.15 0.48
C GLY A 87 2.00 -19.72 0.91
N SER A 88 1.75 -18.71 0.06
CA SER A 88 2.01 -17.31 0.42
C SER A 88 1.07 -16.83 1.52
N LYS A 89 1.64 -16.20 2.54
CA LYS A 89 0.86 -15.53 3.60
C LYS A 89 0.24 -14.23 3.11
N ILE A 90 0.94 -13.52 2.24
CA ILE A 90 0.48 -12.27 1.64
C ILE A 90 0.88 -12.20 0.17
N CYS A 91 -0.08 -11.81 -0.66
CA CYS A 91 0.10 -11.54 -2.08
C CYS A 91 -0.02 -10.04 -2.34
N VAL A 92 1.08 -9.42 -2.77
CA VAL A 92 1.16 -8.00 -3.12
C VAL A 92 0.97 -7.83 -4.62
N ILE A 93 -0.09 -7.16 -5.04
CA ILE A 93 -0.39 -6.95 -6.47
C ILE A 93 0.07 -5.55 -6.87
N THR A 94 1.15 -5.50 -7.66
CA THR A 94 1.70 -4.27 -8.25
C THR A 94 1.55 -4.23 -9.77
N ALA A 95 1.14 -5.35 -10.38
CA ALA A 95 0.88 -5.47 -11.80
C ALA A 95 -0.33 -4.64 -12.21
N GLY A 96 -0.18 -3.87 -13.28
CA GLY A 96 -1.23 -3.04 -13.82
C GLY A 96 -0.76 -2.27 -15.05
N CYS A 97 -1.74 -1.85 -15.84
CA CYS A 97 -1.54 -0.91 -16.93
C CYS A 97 -1.37 0.52 -16.40
N ARG A 98 -0.52 1.29 -17.08
CA ARG A 98 -0.49 2.75 -16.95
C ARG A 98 -1.52 3.38 -17.88
N GLN A 99 -2.05 4.53 -17.47
CA GLN A 99 -2.90 5.37 -18.32
C GLN A 99 -2.12 5.79 -19.56
N ARG A 100 -2.71 5.62 -20.74
CA ARG A 100 -2.20 6.19 -21.99
C ARG A 100 -2.64 7.64 -22.15
N GLU A 101 -1.91 8.41 -22.93
CA GLU A 101 -2.30 9.79 -23.25
C GLU A 101 -3.67 9.79 -23.94
N GLY A 102 -4.60 10.63 -23.45
CA GLY A 102 -5.99 10.68 -23.94
C GLY A 102 -6.90 9.53 -23.48
N GLU A 103 -6.40 8.55 -22.72
CA GLU A 103 -7.22 7.43 -22.21
C GLU A 103 -8.12 7.88 -21.05
N SER A 104 -9.40 7.52 -21.09
CA SER A 104 -10.33 7.78 -19.99
C SER A 104 -10.00 6.94 -18.76
N ARG A 105 -10.29 7.48 -17.57
CA ARG A 105 -10.12 6.75 -16.30
C ARG A 105 -10.88 5.42 -16.29
N LEU A 106 -12.06 5.37 -16.90
CA LEU A 106 -12.87 4.16 -17.01
C LEU A 106 -12.19 3.09 -17.88
N SER A 107 -11.68 3.46 -19.07
CA SER A 107 -10.95 2.54 -19.97
C SER A 107 -9.73 1.91 -19.28
N LEU A 108 -8.98 2.72 -18.53
CA LEU A 108 -7.86 2.22 -17.74
C LEU A 108 -8.29 1.18 -16.71
N ILE A 109 -9.40 1.43 -16.00
CA ILE A 109 -9.94 0.51 -15.02
C ILE A 109 -10.36 -0.80 -15.69
N GLU A 110 -11.09 -0.75 -16.81
CA GLU A 110 -11.53 -1.95 -17.53
C GLU A 110 -10.36 -2.83 -17.96
N ARG A 111 -9.28 -2.24 -18.48
CA ARG A 111 -8.05 -2.98 -18.81
C ARG A 111 -7.41 -3.63 -17.58
N ASN A 112 -7.34 -2.91 -16.47
CA ASN A 112 -6.82 -3.46 -15.21
C ASN A 112 -7.72 -4.57 -14.65
N VAL A 113 -9.04 -4.46 -14.81
CA VAL A 113 -9.99 -5.54 -14.43
C VAL A 113 -9.71 -6.80 -15.22
N VAL A 114 -9.46 -6.71 -16.54
CA VAL A 114 -9.08 -7.88 -17.37
C VAL A 114 -7.80 -8.53 -16.88
N ILE A 115 -6.78 -7.72 -16.53
CA ILE A 115 -5.53 -8.23 -15.95
C ILE A 115 -5.82 -8.95 -14.61
N PHE A 116 -6.62 -8.33 -13.73
CA PHE A 116 -6.94 -8.88 -12.41
C PHE A 116 -7.75 -10.19 -12.51
N LYS A 117 -8.60 -10.34 -13.54
CA LYS A 117 -9.30 -11.60 -13.84
C LYS A 117 -8.34 -12.76 -14.15
N GLY A 118 -7.17 -12.47 -14.71
CA GLY A 118 -6.10 -13.46 -14.93
C GLY A 118 -5.25 -13.75 -13.69
N ILE A 119 -5.06 -12.75 -12.81
CA ILE A 119 -4.14 -12.82 -11.66
C ILE A 119 -4.83 -13.39 -10.41
N VAL A 120 -5.93 -12.77 -9.98
CA VAL A 120 -6.50 -12.96 -8.64
C VAL A 120 -6.98 -14.41 -8.41
N PRO A 121 -7.73 -15.04 -9.33
CA PRO A 121 -8.17 -16.43 -9.13
C PRO A 121 -7.03 -17.44 -9.03
N GLN A 122 -5.92 -17.23 -9.76
CA GLN A 122 -4.75 -18.10 -9.70
C GLN A 122 -4.05 -18.00 -8.34
N LEU A 123 -3.89 -16.78 -7.81
CA LEU A 123 -3.31 -16.58 -6.48
C LEU A 123 -4.15 -17.24 -5.38
N VAL A 124 -5.47 -17.11 -5.43
CA VAL A 124 -6.37 -17.78 -4.46
C VAL A 124 -6.29 -19.30 -4.59
N ARG A 125 -6.23 -19.82 -5.81
CA ARG A 125 -6.11 -21.26 -6.08
C ARG A 125 -4.88 -21.88 -5.41
N HIS A 126 -3.74 -21.19 -5.45
CA HIS A 126 -2.48 -21.70 -4.89
C HIS A 126 -2.24 -21.29 -3.43
N SER A 127 -2.87 -20.21 -2.98
CA SER A 127 -2.71 -19.67 -1.63
C SER A 127 -4.07 -19.26 -1.01
N PRO A 128 -4.94 -20.22 -0.68
CA PRO A 128 -6.32 -19.95 -0.24
C PRO A 128 -6.41 -19.21 1.12
N ASN A 129 -5.35 -19.29 1.92
CA ASN A 129 -5.24 -18.63 3.22
C ASN A 129 -4.51 -17.27 3.17
N THR A 130 -4.14 -16.81 1.96
CA THR A 130 -3.43 -15.53 1.80
C THR A 130 -4.29 -14.33 2.18
N VAL A 131 -3.62 -13.22 2.46
CA VAL A 131 -4.21 -11.89 2.43
C VAL A 131 -3.71 -11.13 1.19
N PHE A 132 -4.55 -10.28 0.61
CA PHE A 132 -4.21 -9.44 -0.53
C PHE A 132 -3.88 -8.03 -0.09
N LEU A 133 -2.73 -7.54 -0.57
CA LEU A 133 -2.38 -6.12 -0.56
C LEU A 133 -2.34 -5.61 -2.00
N VAL A 134 -3.34 -4.82 -2.38
CA VAL A 134 -3.41 -4.21 -3.71
C VAL A 134 -2.64 -2.90 -3.71
N VAL A 135 -1.72 -2.74 -4.65
CA VAL A 135 -0.92 -1.50 -4.82
C VAL A 135 -1.21 -0.87 -6.19
N SER A 136 -1.63 -1.68 -7.17
CA SER A 136 -1.99 -1.21 -8.51
C SER A 136 -3.09 -0.15 -8.46
N ASN A 137 -2.96 0.86 -9.32
CA ASN A 137 -3.88 1.99 -9.37
C ASN A 137 -4.96 1.86 -10.46
N PRO A 138 -6.18 2.40 -10.23
CA PRO A 138 -6.62 3.11 -9.02
C PRO A 138 -6.91 2.15 -7.86
N VAL A 139 -6.16 2.28 -6.76
CA VAL A 139 -6.07 1.24 -5.72
C VAL A 139 -7.40 0.98 -5.03
N ASP A 140 -8.21 2.00 -4.80
CA ASP A 140 -9.50 1.84 -4.12
C ASP A 140 -10.47 0.94 -4.91
N ILE A 141 -10.56 1.20 -6.21
CA ILE A 141 -11.36 0.42 -7.14
C ILE A 141 -10.77 -0.98 -7.34
N LEU A 142 -9.46 -1.10 -7.57
CA LEU A 142 -8.83 -2.39 -7.79
C LEU A 142 -8.80 -3.29 -6.55
N THR A 143 -8.93 -2.71 -5.35
CA THR A 143 -9.16 -3.46 -4.11
C THR A 143 -10.56 -4.06 -4.10
N TYR A 144 -11.59 -3.28 -4.46
CA TYR A 144 -12.95 -3.79 -4.64
C TYR A 144 -13.01 -4.93 -5.69
N VAL A 145 -12.34 -4.74 -6.83
CA VAL A 145 -12.23 -5.76 -7.90
C VAL A 145 -11.56 -7.02 -7.37
N THR A 146 -10.42 -6.91 -6.68
CA THR A 146 -9.74 -8.05 -6.06
C THR A 146 -10.65 -8.78 -5.07
N TRP A 147 -11.41 -8.04 -4.25
CA TRP A 147 -12.32 -8.65 -3.29
C TRP A 147 -13.40 -9.48 -4.00
N LYS A 148 -14.04 -8.91 -5.04
CA LYS A 148 -15.06 -9.62 -5.83
C LYS A 148 -14.51 -10.84 -6.57
N LEU A 149 -13.34 -10.72 -7.20
CA LEU A 149 -12.72 -11.81 -7.97
C LEU A 149 -12.14 -12.92 -7.10
N SER A 150 -11.66 -12.58 -5.90
CA SER A 150 -11.01 -13.54 -5.00
C SER A 150 -12.01 -14.43 -4.26
N GLY A 151 -13.22 -13.93 -4.00
CA GLY A 151 -14.19 -14.61 -3.13
C GLY A 151 -13.75 -14.70 -1.66
N LEU A 152 -12.66 -14.00 -1.28
CA LEU A 152 -12.18 -13.97 0.09
C LEU A 152 -13.04 -13.02 0.94
N PRO A 153 -13.09 -13.25 2.27
CA PRO A 153 -13.76 -12.33 3.17
C PRO A 153 -13.03 -10.97 3.18
N LYS A 154 -13.79 -9.90 3.40
CA LYS A 154 -13.34 -8.51 3.19
C LYS A 154 -12.13 -8.12 4.02
N GLU A 155 -11.95 -8.72 5.19
CA GLU A 155 -10.80 -8.49 6.07
C GLU A 155 -9.47 -8.95 5.46
N ARG A 156 -9.50 -9.90 4.52
CA ARG A 156 -8.30 -10.43 3.84
C ARG A 156 -7.95 -9.70 2.56
N VAL A 157 -8.69 -8.64 2.19
CA VAL A 157 -8.45 -7.87 0.96
C VAL A 157 -8.42 -6.39 1.27
N PHE A 158 -7.24 -5.80 1.18
CA PHE A 158 -7.02 -4.38 1.44
C PHE A 158 -6.05 -3.78 0.42
N GLY A 159 -6.15 -2.47 0.24
CA GLY A 159 -5.27 -1.71 -0.64
C GLY A 159 -4.25 -0.90 0.13
N SER A 160 -3.14 -0.54 -0.51
CA SER A 160 -2.13 0.34 0.08
C SER A 160 -2.69 1.72 0.44
N GLY A 161 -3.75 2.14 -0.26
CA GLY A 161 -4.56 3.31 0.06
C GLY A 161 -3.75 4.58 0.29
N THR A 162 -4.19 5.37 1.25
CA THR A 162 -3.59 6.66 1.63
C THR A 162 -2.45 6.52 2.64
N ASN A 163 -1.87 5.34 2.83
CA ASN A 163 -0.76 5.14 3.76
C ASN A 163 0.47 5.96 3.35
N LEU A 164 0.77 6.00 2.05
CA LEU A 164 1.85 6.82 1.51
C LEU A 164 1.51 8.32 1.56
N ASP A 165 0.26 8.70 1.31
CA ASP A 165 -0.17 10.10 1.38
C ASP A 165 -0.12 10.63 2.81
N SER A 166 -0.48 9.80 3.78
CA SER A 166 -0.30 10.11 5.21
C SER A 166 1.19 10.26 5.57
N ALA A 167 2.07 9.43 5.02
CA ALA A 167 3.51 9.58 5.21
C ALA A 167 4.07 10.88 4.59
N ARG A 168 3.61 11.25 3.39
CA ARG A 168 3.93 12.54 2.75
C ARG A 168 3.41 13.72 3.57
N PHE A 169 2.20 13.61 4.09
CA PHE A 169 1.60 14.65 4.92
C PHE A 169 2.43 14.87 6.20
N ARG A 170 2.78 13.78 6.89
CA ARG A 170 3.67 13.82 8.06
C ARG A 170 5.03 14.41 7.74
N PHE A 171 5.61 14.09 6.58
CA PHE A 171 6.87 14.67 6.12
C PHE A 171 6.75 16.21 5.97
N LEU A 172 5.75 16.70 5.24
CA LEU A 172 5.55 18.14 5.02
C LEU A 172 5.25 18.93 6.31
N LEU A 173 4.58 18.31 7.28
CA LEU A 173 4.38 18.88 8.62
C LEU A 173 5.71 18.92 9.39
N SER A 174 6.47 17.84 9.32
CA SER A 174 7.75 17.72 10.03
C SER A 174 8.82 18.69 9.51
N GLU A 175 8.81 19.02 8.21
CA GLU A 175 9.70 20.04 7.64
C GLU A 175 9.40 21.43 8.20
N ARG A 176 8.12 21.76 8.41
CA ARG A 176 7.70 23.05 9.00
C ARG A 176 8.04 23.14 10.48
N LEU A 177 7.88 22.02 11.19
CA LEU A 177 8.16 21.94 12.63
C LEU A 177 9.63 21.66 12.95
N ASN A 178 10.44 21.34 11.92
CA ASN A 178 11.83 20.91 12.05
C ASN A 178 12.02 19.74 13.03
N ILE A 179 11.18 18.71 12.90
CA ILE A 179 11.25 17.47 13.70
C ILE A 179 11.25 16.24 12.80
N SER A 180 11.45 15.05 13.37
CA SER A 180 11.32 13.80 12.61
C SER A 180 9.86 13.53 12.19
N PRO A 181 9.59 13.09 10.94
CA PRO A 181 8.25 12.67 10.52
C PRO A 181 7.64 11.56 11.37
N CYS A 182 8.47 10.77 12.08
CA CYS A 182 7.96 9.73 13.00
C CYS A 182 7.18 10.29 14.19
N ASN A 183 7.43 11.56 14.55
CA ASN A 183 6.81 12.23 15.69
C ASN A 183 5.62 13.13 15.28
N CYS A 184 5.35 13.26 13.97
CA CYS A 184 4.13 13.89 13.47
C CYS A 184 3.04 12.83 13.28
N HIS A 185 1.90 13.02 13.93
CA HIS A 185 0.74 12.13 13.78
C HIS A 185 -0.34 12.85 12.97
N ALA A 186 -0.57 12.35 11.76
CA ALA A 186 -1.52 12.93 10.83
C ALA A 186 -1.97 11.87 9.83
N PHE A 187 -3.24 11.93 9.42
CA PHE A 187 -3.85 10.98 8.51
C PHE A 187 -4.50 11.68 7.31
N ILE A 188 -4.20 11.15 6.13
CA ILE A 188 -4.99 11.36 4.93
C ILE A 188 -5.92 10.14 4.79
N ILE A 189 -7.20 10.34 4.55
CA ILE A 189 -8.22 9.29 4.38
C ILE A 189 -9.00 9.49 3.07
N GLY A 190 -9.96 8.61 2.78
CA GLY A 190 -10.76 8.69 1.54
C GLY A 190 -10.08 8.01 0.35
N GLU A 191 -10.35 8.49 -0.85
CA GLU A 191 -9.68 8.04 -2.08
C GLU A 191 -8.16 8.28 -1.98
N HIS A 192 -7.36 7.31 -2.45
CA HIS A 192 -5.98 7.56 -2.84
C HIS A 192 -5.97 8.33 -4.16
N GLY A 193 -6.05 9.66 -4.07
CA GLY A 193 -6.11 10.54 -5.23
C GLY A 193 -6.57 11.95 -4.89
N ASP A 194 -7.12 12.61 -5.89
CA ASP A 194 -7.47 14.03 -5.83
C ASP A 194 -8.61 14.31 -4.84
N SER A 195 -9.50 13.34 -4.55
CA SER A 195 -10.58 13.48 -3.55
C SER A 195 -10.19 13.02 -2.14
N SER A 196 -8.88 12.82 -1.87
CA SER A 196 -8.39 12.50 -0.52
C SER A 196 -8.77 13.58 0.50
N VAL A 197 -8.85 13.20 1.78
CA VAL A 197 -9.26 14.08 2.88
C VAL A 197 -8.16 14.16 3.93
N ALA A 198 -7.62 15.36 4.15
CA ALA A 198 -6.71 15.63 5.27
C ALA A 198 -7.51 15.83 6.56
N VAL A 199 -7.29 14.97 7.56
CA VAL A 199 -8.00 15.03 8.85
C VAL A 199 -7.25 15.97 9.80
N TRP A 200 -7.42 17.28 9.60
CA TRP A 200 -6.77 18.33 10.40
C TRP A 200 -7.14 18.27 11.87
N SER A 201 -8.39 17.89 12.18
CA SER A 201 -8.86 17.77 13.56
C SER A 201 -8.08 16.75 14.41
N GLY A 202 -7.36 15.82 13.77
CA GLY A 202 -6.54 14.81 14.43
C GLY A 202 -5.03 15.03 14.34
N VAL A 203 -4.57 16.11 13.69
CA VAL A 203 -3.14 16.39 13.53
C VAL A 203 -2.53 16.77 14.87
N ASN A 204 -1.49 16.06 15.30
CA ASN A 204 -0.87 16.31 16.60
C ASN A 204 0.62 15.92 16.64
N VAL A 205 1.32 16.47 17.63
CA VAL A 205 2.67 16.07 18.04
C VAL A 205 2.64 15.83 19.55
N ALA A 206 3.10 14.66 19.99
CA ALA A 206 3.09 14.27 21.40
C ALA A 206 1.72 14.43 22.10
N GLY A 207 0.61 14.26 21.36
CA GLY A 207 -0.76 14.42 21.87
C GLY A 207 -1.27 15.87 21.94
N VAL A 208 -0.45 16.86 21.57
CA VAL A 208 -0.89 18.25 21.43
C VAL A 208 -1.41 18.46 20.01
N ASN A 209 -2.71 18.71 19.89
CA ASN A 209 -3.35 19.00 18.61
C ASN A 209 -2.78 20.30 18.03
N LEU A 210 -2.40 20.26 16.76
CA LEU A 210 -1.83 21.41 16.07
C LEU A 210 -2.94 22.17 15.33
N SER A 211 -2.92 23.48 15.48
CA SER A 211 -3.59 24.40 14.58
C SER A 211 -2.66 24.78 13.43
N ALA A 212 -3.20 25.31 12.33
CA ALA A 212 -2.37 25.83 11.24
C ALA A 212 -1.42 26.95 11.70
N GLN A 213 -1.78 27.71 12.75
CA GLN A 213 -0.93 28.76 13.33
C GLN A 213 0.34 28.19 13.95
N ASP A 214 0.25 27.01 14.58
CA ASP A 214 1.40 26.34 15.21
C ASP A 214 2.45 25.89 14.19
N LEU A 215 2.09 25.80 12.91
CA LEU A 215 2.98 25.45 11.80
C LEU A 215 3.77 26.66 11.23
N THR A 216 3.53 27.86 11.74
CA THR A 216 4.14 29.12 11.22
C THR A 216 5.39 29.57 11.97
N THR A 217 5.90 28.78 12.93
CA THR A 217 7.03 29.19 13.77
C THR A 217 8.38 29.07 13.04
N GLY A 218 8.98 30.20 12.66
CA GLY A 218 10.42 30.24 12.33
C GLY A 218 10.93 31.46 11.56
N THR A 219 10.18 31.99 10.59
CA THR A 219 10.63 33.12 9.78
C THR A 219 9.46 33.95 9.26
N SER A 220 9.45 35.24 9.62
CA SER A 220 8.65 36.34 9.05
C SER A 220 7.35 36.73 9.77
N ASN A 221 7.47 37.84 10.50
CA ASN A 221 6.45 38.84 10.84
C ASN A 221 5.11 38.37 11.42
N SER A 222 4.98 38.64 12.72
CA SER A 222 3.82 38.60 13.62
C SER A 222 2.58 39.42 13.19
N ASN A 223 2.45 39.82 11.91
CA ASN A 223 1.30 40.55 11.37
C ASN A 223 0.54 39.81 10.27
N ALA A 224 0.93 38.57 9.93
CA ALA A 224 0.15 37.74 9.03
C ALA A 224 -0.81 36.84 9.81
N LYS A 225 -1.97 37.35 10.21
CA LYS A 225 -3.19 36.53 10.40
C LYS A 225 -3.67 35.98 9.04
N ASN A 226 -2.74 35.47 8.24
CA ASN A 226 -3.01 34.97 6.91
C ASN A 226 -3.50 33.52 7.03
N ASP A 227 -4.81 33.44 7.22
CA ASP A 227 -5.70 32.41 6.66
C ASP A 227 -5.20 30.96 6.86
N ASP A 228 -5.34 30.45 8.08
CA ASP A 228 -5.11 29.05 8.48
C ASP A 228 -5.63 28.05 7.44
N ARG A 229 -6.78 28.35 6.84
CA ARG A 229 -7.40 27.53 5.78
C ARG A 229 -6.54 27.44 4.52
N LYS A 230 -5.88 28.53 4.12
CA LYS A 230 -4.98 28.52 2.95
C LYS A 230 -3.77 27.65 3.20
N LEU A 231 -3.20 27.65 4.41
CA LEU A 231 -2.07 26.80 4.73
C LEU A 231 -2.46 25.33 4.73
N GLU A 232 -3.60 25.00 5.35
CA GLU A 232 -4.15 23.64 5.33
C GLU A 232 -4.37 23.13 3.89
N GLU A 233 -5.01 23.94 3.06
CA GLU A 233 -5.27 23.64 1.65
C GLU A 233 -3.96 23.52 0.84
N GLU A 234 -2.97 24.38 1.09
CA GLU A 234 -1.67 24.32 0.42
C GLU A 234 -0.91 23.03 0.75
N ILE A 235 -0.89 22.63 2.02
CA ILE A 235 -0.21 21.41 2.45
C ILE A 235 -0.89 20.19 1.84
N HIS A 236 -2.21 20.10 1.94
CA HIS A 236 -2.96 18.98 1.35
C HIS A 236 -2.78 18.92 -0.17
N LYS A 237 -2.83 20.07 -0.86
CA LYS A 237 -2.55 20.16 -2.29
C LYS A 237 -1.14 19.67 -2.64
N LYS A 238 -0.13 20.00 -1.85
CA LYS A 238 1.24 19.48 -2.02
C LYS A 238 1.30 17.96 -1.86
N VAL A 239 0.55 17.38 -0.91
CA VAL A 239 0.46 15.91 -0.75
C VAL A 239 -0.06 15.25 -2.02
N VAL A 240 -1.20 15.73 -2.53
CA VAL A 240 -1.83 15.21 -3.76
C VAL A 240 -0.89 15.40 -4.97
N GLN A 241 -0.28 16.59 -5.10
CA GLN A 241 0.59 16.92 -6.22
C GLN A 241 1.95 16.22 -6.20
N SER A 242 2.39 15.72 -5.05
CA SER A 242 3.69 15.05 -4.89
C SER A 242 3.88 13.90 -5.87
N ALA A 243 2.83 13.11 -6.14
CA ALA A 243 2.92 12.00 -7.08
C ALA A 243 3.16 12.50 -8.51
N TYR A 244 2.40 13.50 -8.96
CA TYR A 244 2.53 14.08 -10.30
C TYR A 244 3.88 14.75 -10.51
N GLU A 245 4.38 15.47 -9.51
CA GLU A 245 5.69 16.11 -9.58
C GLU A 245 6.83 15.11 -9.68
N ILE A 246 6.81 14.04 -8.87
CA ILE A 246 7.83 12.97 -8.94
C ILE A 246 7.76 12.27 -10.30
N ILE A 247 6.57 12.01 -10.83
CA ILE A 247 6.41 11.41 -12.16
C ILE A 247 6.95 12.35 -13.24
N ARG A 248 6.69 13.65 -13.15
CA ARG A 248 7.24 14.66 -14.09
C ARG A 248 8.76 14.68 -14.07
N LEU A 249 9.38 14.56 -12.89
CA LEU A 249 10.84 14.65 -12.71
C LEU A 249 11.58 13.34 -13.00
N LYS A 250 11.04 12.19 -12.55
CA LYS A 250 11.68 10.86 -12.59
C LYS A 250 11.08 9.91 -13.63
N GLY A 251 9.86 10.19 -14.10
CA GLY A 251 9.08 9.33 -15.00
C GLY A 251 8.23 8.26 -14.30
N TYR A 252 8.42 8.03 -12.99
CA TYR A 252 7.68 7.04 -12.19
C TYR A 252 7.89 7.22 -10.69
N THR A 253 7.03 6.61 -9.88
CA THR A 253 7.22 6.43 -8.43
C THR A 253 7.68 5.00 -8.11
N SER A 254 8.49 4.82 -7.06
CA SER A 254 8.97 3.48 -6.66
C SER A 254 9.35 3.40 -5.18
N TRP A 255 10.35 4.17 -4.75
CA TRP A 255 11.00 3.99 -3.44
C TRP A 255 10.06 4.20 -2.25
N ALA A 256 9.35 5.33 -2.22
CA ALA A 256 8.47 5.66 -1.10
C ALA A 256 7.29 4.68 -0.98
N ILE A 257 6.71 4.25 -2.11
CA ILE A 257 5.66 3.22 -2.10
C ILE A 257 6.21 1.85 -1.71
N GLY A 258 7.42 1.49 -2.13
CA GLY A 258 8.10 0.25 -1.71
C GLY A 258 8.30 0.18 -0.19
N LEU A 259 8.75 1.27 0.43
CA LEU A 259 8.88 1.38 1.89
C LEU A 259 7.51 1.33 2.60
N SER A 260 6.50 2.02 2.06
CA SER A 260 5.12 1.96 2.58
C SER A 260 4.57 0.54 2.56
N VAL A 261 4.71 -0.16 1.44
CA VAL A 261 4.28 -1.56 1.28
C VAL A 261 5.05 -2.49 2.22
N ALA A 262 6.37 -2.34 2.33
CA ALA A 262 7.16 -3.15 3.26
C ALA A 262 6.68 -3.00 4.72
N SER A 263 6.35 -1.78 5.15
CA SER A 263 5.79 -1.53 6.49
C SER A 263 4.45 -2.25 6.72
N ILE A 264 3.57 -2.23 5.71
CA ILE A 264 2.28 -2.95 5.76
C ILE A 264 2.50 -4.47 5.81
N VAL A 265 3.36 -5.01 4.93
CA VAL A 265 3.70 -6.44 4.89
C VAL A 265 4.31 -6.88 6.23
N GLN A 266 5.19 -6.07 6.82
CA GLN A 266 5.75 -6.34 8.14
C GLN A 266 4.68 -6.41 9.23
N GLY A 267 3.66 -5.55 9.16
CA GLY A 267 2.53 -5.58 10.09
C GLY A 267 1.76 -6.90 10.05
N VAL A 268 1.52 -7.43 8.85
CA VAL A 268 0.91 -8.76 8.67
C VAL A 268 1.83 -9.86 9.16
N MET A 269 3.09 -9.88 8.71
CA MET A 269 4.04 -10.96 9.02
C MET A 269 4.35 -11.09 10.51
N ARG A 270 4.40 -9.96 11.22
CA ARG A 270 4.68 -9.91 12.66
C ARG A 270 3.41 -9.89 13.52
N ASN A 271 2.23 -9.90 12.91
CA ASN A 271 0.96 -9.71 13.61
C ASN A 271 1.00 -8.50 14.57
N SER A 272 1.61 -7.38 14.13
CA SER A 272 1.97 -6.29 15.05
C SER A 272 0.78 -5.48 15.54
N ARG A 273 -0.38 -5.59 14.87
CA ARG A 273 -1.59 -4.81 15.17
C ARG A 273 -1.34 -3.30 15.10
N ASN A 274 -0.44 -2.89 14.21
CA ASN A 274 -0.20 -1.48 13.91
C ASN A 274 -1.39 -0.88 13.16
N VAL A 275 -1.55 0.44 13.30
CA VAL A 275 -2.57 1.21 12.58
C VAL A 275 -1.99 1.77 11.29
N PHE A 276 -2.66 1.53 10.17
CA PHE A 276 -2.30 2.01 8.84
C PHE A 276 -3.50 2.65 8.16
N ALA A 277 -3.30 3.66 7.30
CA ALA A 277 -4.37 4.21 6.48
C ALA A 277 -4.49 3.38 5.19
N LEU A 278 -5.40 2.40 5.18
CA LEU A 278 -5.51 1.40 4.11
C LEU A 278 -6.88 1.46 3.47
N THR A 279 -6.94 1.18 2.16
CA THR A 279 -8.20 0.97 1.47
C THR A 279 -8.86 -0.29 2.03
N VAL A 280 -10.06 -0.14 2.57
CA VAL A 280 -10.87 -1.22 3.15
C VAL A 280 -12.35 -1.02 2.81
N ASN A 281 -13.16 -2.07 2.97
CA ASN A 281 -14.61 -1.95 2.86
C ASN A 281 -15.17 -1.17 4.07
N ILE A 282 -15.81 -0.04 3.82
CA ILE A 282 -16.27 0.91 4.84
C ILE A 282 -17.76 0.82 5.16
N LYS A 283 -18.46 -0.21 4.68
CA LYS A 283 -19.88 -0.43 4.93
C LYS A 283 -20.18 -0.49 6.43
N GLY A 284 -21.15 0.30 6.88
CA GLY A 284 -21.57 0.46 8.28
C GLY A 284 -20.75 1.47 9.10
N ILE A 285 -19.79 2.16 8.48
CA ILE A 285 -18.92 3.15 9.14
C ILE A 285 -19.29 4.54 8.63
N HIS A 286 -19.31 5.56 9.50
CA HIS A 286 -19.61 6.96 9.13
C HIS A 286 -20.92 7.19 8.34
N GLY A 287 -21.86 6.23 8.41
CA GLY A 287 -23.16 6.28 7.72
C GLY A 287 -23.15 5.74 6.29
N PHE A 288 -22.09 5.05 5.85
CA PHE A 288 -22.03 4.42 4.54
C PHE A 288 -22.74 3.05 4.55
N GLU A 289 -23.68 2.82 3.63
CA GLU A 289 -24.46 1.56 3.56
C GLU A 289 -24.02 0.64 2.41
N ASP A 290 -23.42 1.21 1.37
CA ASP A 290 -22.90 0.49 0.22
C ASP A 290 -21.53 -0.16 0.50
N ASP A 291 -21.19 -1.20 -0.27
CA ASP A 291 -19.89 -1.87 -0.24
C ASP A 291 -18.82 -1.03 -0.97
N ILE A 292 -18.46 0.10 -0.37
CA ILE A 292 -17.44 1.04 -0.88
C ILE A 292 -16.08 0.68 -0.29
N PHE A 293 -15.05 0.72 -1.13
CA PHE A 293 -13.65 0.65 -0.71
C PHE A 293 -13.00 2.02 -0.79
N LEU A 294 -12.46 2.49 0.34
CA LEU A 294 -11.63 3.70 0.44
C LEU A 294 -10.75 3.63 1.70
N SER A 295 -9.85 4.58 1.88
CA SER A 295 -8.87 4.52 2.97
C SER A 295 -9.40 5.04 4.30
N LEU A 296 -9.27 4.23 5.35
CA LEU A 296 -9.48 4.62 6.75
C LEU A 296 -8.35 4.04 7.64
N PRO A 297 -8.07 4.63 8.82
CA PRO A 297 -7.10 4.06 9.74
C PRO A 297 -7.59 2.70 10.24
N THR A 298 -6.74 1.70 10.08
CA THR A 298 -7.11 0.29 10.20
C THR A 298 -6.03 -0.45 10.96
N VAL A 299 -6.43 -1.27 11.92
CA VAL A 299 -5.54 -2.19 12.66
C VAL A 299 -5.30 -3.43 11.81
N LEU A 300 -4.05 -3.69 11.48
CA LEU A 300 -3.64 -4.81 10.63
C LEU A 300 -2.92 -5.90 11.43
N GLY A 301 -3.39 -7.13 11.32
CA GLY A 301 -2.78 -8.32 11.92
C GLY A 301 -2.46 -9.40 10.87
N SER A 302 -2.09 -10.60 11.33
CA SER A 302 -1.71 -11.72 10.45
C SER A 302 -2.82 -12.19 9.51
N ASN A 303 -4.09 -11.98 9.92
CA ASN A 303 -5.26 -12.40 9.15
C ASN A 303 -5.86 -11.23 8.33
N GLY A 304 -5.11 -10.14 8.18
CA GLY A 304 -5.56 -8.92 7.50
C GLY A 304 -6.16 -7.90 8.48
N VAL A 305 -7.25 -7.27 8.07
CA VAL A 305 -7.89 -6.16 8.80
C VAL A 305 -8.60 -6.68 10.05
N ASN A 306 -8.23 -6.19 11.23
CA ASN A 306 -8.88 -6.56 12.49
C ASN A 306 -9.90 -5.52 12.95
N PHE A 307 -9.56 -4.24 12.86
CA PHE A 307 -10.43 -3.14 13.27
C PHE A 307 -10.29 -1.96 12.32
N ILE A 308 -11.38 -1.23 12.12
CA ILE A 308 -11.36 0.07 11.45
C ILE A 308 -11.63 1.12 12.51
N VAL A 309 -10.75 2.12 12.61
CA VAL A 309 -10.86 3.20 13.59
C VAL A 309 -11.95 4.16 13.13
N ARG A 310 -13.03 4.27 13.92
CA ARG A 310 -14.07 5.27 13.70
C ARG A 310 -13.58 6.62 14.22
N GLN A 311 -13.00 7.42 13.33
CA GLN A 311 -12.44 8.73 13.68
C GLN A 311 -13.53 9.74 14.09
N ASN A 312 -13.21 10.65 15.01
CA ASN A 312 -14.08 11.76 15.34
C ASN A 312 -13.90 12.87 14.30
N LEU A 313 -14.56 12.72 13.14
CA LEU A 313 -14.48 13.68 12.04
C LEU A 313 -15.37 14.90 12.31
N THR A 314 -14.87 16.08 11.95
CA THR A 314 -15.69 17.29 11.89
C THR A 314 -16.76 17.18 10.78
N PRO A 315 -17.85 17.96 10.81
CA PRO A 315 -18.85 17.94 9.76
C PRO A 315 -18.27 18.18 8.36
N LYS A 316 -17.28 19.06 8.23
CA LYS A 316 -16.58 19.35 6.97
C LYS A 316 -15.77 18.14 6.47
N GLU A 317 -14.97 17.53 7.33
CA GLU A 317 -14.17 16.34 6.97
C GLU A 317 -15.09 15.16 6.59
N LEU A 318 -16.21 14.99 7.30
CA LEU A 318 -17.19 13.96 6.99
C LEU A 318 -17.89 14.20 5.65
N GLU A 319 -18.22 15.45 5.32
CA GLU A 319 -18.80 15.82 4.02
C GLU A 319 -17.81 15.57 2.87
N GLN A 320 -16.53 15.93 3.05
CA GLN A 320 -15.48 15.63 2.08
C GLN A 320 -15.30 14.12 1.88
N LEU A 321 -15.31 13.35 2.97
CA LEU A 321 -15.23 11.88 2.91
C LEU A 321 -16.43 11.29 2.15
N ARG A 322 -17.64 11.82 2.36
CA ARG A 322 -18.84 11.42 1.60
C ARG A 322 -18.73 11.76 0.12
N GLY A 323 -18.17 12.92 -0.22
CA GLY A 323 -17.90 13.29 -1.61
C GLY A 323 -16.96 12.30 -2.30
N SER A 324 -15.86 11.96 -1.63
CA SER A 324 -14.89 10.96 -2.11
C SER A 324 -15.52 9.58 -2.30
N ALA A 325 -16.29 9.12 -1.31
CA ALA A 325 -17.00 7.84 -1.37
C ALA A 325 -18.02 7.77 -2.51
N THR A 326 -18.73 8.88 -2.78
CA THR A 326 -19.74 8.96 -3.85
C THR A 326 -19.10 8.77 -5.22
N GLN A 327 -17.98 9.46 -5.49
CA GLN A 327 -17.26 9.32 -6.77
C GLN A 327 -16.76 7.89 -6.99
N LEU A 328 -16.22 7.26 -5.94
CA LEU A 328 -15.78 5.86 -6.01
C LEU A 328 -16.94 4.89 -6.24
N LEU A 329 -18.08 5.11 -5.58
CA LEU A 329 -19.27 4.29 -5.73
C LEU A 329 -19.85 4.37 -7.15
N GLU A 330 -19.90 5.56 -7.75
CA GLU A 330 -20.34 5.75 -9.13
C GLU A 330 -19.50 4.93 -10.10
N ILE A 331 -18.17 4.97 -9.95
CA ILE A 331 -17.25 4.17 -10.76
C ILE A 331 -17.46 2.67 -10.50
N GLN A 332 -17.54 2.23 -9.24
CA GLN A 332 -17.74 0.82 -8.89
C GLN A 332 -19.03 0.24 -9.50
N LYS A 333 -20.11 1.02 -9.54
CA LYS A 333 -21.40 0.62 -10.13
C LYS A 333 -21.32 0.40 -11.65
N THR A 334 -20.37 1.02 -12.34
CA THR A 334 -20.20 0.82 -13.79
C THR A 334 -19.44 -0.45 -14.15
N LEU A 335 -18.77 -1.09 -13.18
CA LEU A 335 -17.89 -2.23 -13.45
C LEU A 335 -18.67 -3.51 -13.72
N LYS A 336 -18.29 -4.20 -14.79
CA LYS A 336 -18.78 -5.54 -15.13
C LYS A 336 -17.77 -6.59 -14.65
N LEU A 337 -17.97 -7.06 -13.42
CA LEU A 337 -17.12 -8.08 -12.77
C LEU A 337 -17.62 -9.48 -13.07
#